data_AF-A0AAV6TXR4-F1
#
_entry.id   AF-A0AAV6TXR4-F1
#
_cell.length_a   1.000
_cell.length_b   1.000
_cell.length_c   1.000
_cell.angle_alpha   90.00
_cell.angle_beta   90.00
_cell.angle_gamma   90.00
#
_symmetry.space_group_name_H-M   'P 1'
#
loop_
_entity.id
_entity.type
_entity.pdbx_description
1 polymer ?
#
loop_
_entity_poly.entity_id
_entity_poly.type
_entity_poly.pdbx_seq_one_letter_code
_entity_poly.pdbx_strand_id
1 'polypeptide(L)'
;MNLPQPYIISGNSYHGLTTTPPRPCTKGYYCPNTQSCLSQTQICDGEINCPSSPDEKDCSVTKVANVASAKLQCINWFVDRRKKNTIHKWGHQLHRTAVALYLADENFFAVDNVTGREIRYELTIRLLSKIKR
;
A
#
# COMPACT_ATOMS: atom_id res chain seq x y z
N MET A 1 21.25 -16.34 53.94
CA MET A 1 22.27 -17.37 53.68
C MET A 1 21.99 -17.96 52.31
N ASN A 2 22.99 -17.85 51.43
CA ASN A 2 23.21 -18.46 50.11
C ASN A 2 22.02 -18.94 49.25
N LEU A 3 21.88 -18.26 48.11
CA LEU A 3 21.39 -18.83 46.85
C LEU A 3 22.33 -19.95 46.37
N PRO A 4 21.82 -21.06 45.82
CA PRO A 4 22.55 -21.83 44.83
C PRO A 4 22.22 -21.32 43.42
N GLN A 5 23.25 -21.03 42.61
CA GLN A 5 23.14 -20.90 41.15
C GLN A 5 23.29 -22.28 40.46
N PRO A 6 23.30 -22.38 39.11
CA PRO A 6 22.17 -22.76 38.28
C PRO A 6 22.39 -24.14 37.62
N TYR A 7 21.34 -24.77 37.08
CA TYR A 7 21.53 -25.82 36.08
C TYR A 7 21.01 -25.34 34.72
N ILE A 8 21.98 -25.07 33.84
CA ILE A 8 21.77 -24.95 32.40
C ILE A 8 21.51 -26.38 31.88
N ILE A 9 20.38 -26.60 31.22
CA ILE A 9 20.21 -27.74 30.33
C ILE A 9 19.99 -27.21 28.92
N SER A 10 20.90 -27.66 28.05
CA SER A 10 20.97 -27.42 26.62
C SER A 10 19.72 -27.90 25.87
N GLY A 11 19.27 -27.09 24.91
CA GLY A 11 18.67 -27.51 23.64
C GLY A 11 17.48 -28.46 23.68
N ASN A 12 16.27 -27.92 23.48
CA ASN A 12 15.43 -28.25 22.31
C ASN A 12 14.09 -27.51 22.35
N SER A 13 13.60 -27.21 21.15
CA SER A 13 12.34 -26.57 20.79
C SER A 13 11.15 -26.98 21.65
N TYR A 14 10.55 -25.98 22.32
CA TYR A 14 9.13 -25.98 22.62
C TYR A 14 8.55 -24.65 22.17
N HIS A 15 7.54 -24.72 21.31
CA HIS A 15 6.61 -23.63 21.04
C HIS A 15 6.02 -23.17 22.39
N GLY A 16 6.61 -22.14 22.98
CA GLY A 16 6.24 -21.59 24.27
C GLY A 16 5.53 -20.25 24.12
N LEU A 17 4.32 -20.18 24.65
CA LEU A 17 3.48 -19.00 24.82
C LEU A 17 4.27 -17.88 25.51
N THR A 18 4.86 -16.95 24.75
CA THR A 18 5.48 -15.76 25.30
C THR A 18 4.41 -14.69 25.54
N THR A 19 4.05 -14.48 26.81
CA THR A 19 3.13 -13.43 27.28
C THR A 19 3.77 -12.03 27.34
N THR A 20 4.80 -11.74 26.55
CA THR A 20 5.30 -10.37 26.38
C THR A 20 4.48 -9.68 25.29
N PRO A 21 3.75 -8.59 25.59
CA PRO A 21 3.00 -7.87 24.58
C PRO A 21 3.99 -7.39 23.51
N PRO A 22 3.72 -7.65 22.22
CA PRO A 22 4.62 -7.24 21.17
C PRO A 22 4.79 -5.72 21.21
N ARG A 23 6.04 -5.26 21.02
CA ARG A 23 6.35 -3.83 21.02
C ARG A 23 5.49 -3.15 19.94
N PRO A 24 4.61 -2.20 20.31
CA PRO A 24 3.82 -1.47 19.33
C PRO A 24 4.75 -0.73 18.36
N CYS A 25 4.38 -0.63 17.09
CA CYS A 25 5.15 0.08 16.09
C CYS A 25 5.36 1.54 16.50
N THR A 26 6.58 2.06 16.35
CA THR A 26 6.89 3.46 16.66
C THR A 26 6.06 4.43 15.81
N LYS A 27 5.75 4.04 14.56
CA LYS A 27 4.80 4.67 13.64
C LYS A 27 4.20 3.59 12.74
N GLY A 28 2.91 3.71 12.39
CA GLY A 28 2.22 2.79 11.49
C GLY A 28 1.34 1.76 12.22
N TYR A 29 0.99 0.68 11.51
CA TYR A 29 0.08 -0.36 11.99
C TYR A 29 0.83 -1.64 12.37
N TYR A 30 0.50 -2.21 13.53
CA TYR A 30 1.08 -3.47 13.98
C TYR A 30 0.22 -4.65 13.52
N CYS A 31 0.82 -5.54 12.73
CA CYS A 31 0.21 -6.79 12.29
C CYS A 31 0.27 -7.86 13.40
N PRO A 32 -0.87 -8.24 14.00
CA PRO A 32 -0.86 -9.17 15.14
C PRO A 32 -0.36 -10.57 14.77
N ASN A 33 -0.69 -11.01 13.55
CA ASN A 33 -0.41 -12.37 13.08
C ASN A 33 1.06 -12.58 12.70
N THR A 34 1.71 -11.58 12.12
CA THR A 34 3.11 -11.66 11.63
C THR A 34 4.10 -10.99 12.56
N GLN A 35 3.61 -10.27 13.56
CA GLN A 35 4.40 -9.41 14.42
C GLN A 35 5.24 -8.36 13.67
N SER A 36 4.77 -7.92 12.50
CA SER A 36 5.44 -6.93 11.66
C SER A 36 4.77 -5.56 11.72
N CYS A 37 5.52 -4.51 11.38
CA CYS A 37 5.01 -3.15 11.27
C CYS A 37 4.77 -2.77 9.81
N LEU A 38 3.58 -2.26 9.53
CA LEU A 38 3.22 -1.67 8.25
C LEU A 38 3.34 -0.14 8.34
N SER A 39 3.87 0.47 7.29
CA SER A 39 3.88 1.93 7.16
C SER A 39 2.46 2.46 6.95
N GLN A 40 2.23 3.75 7.23
CA GLN A 40 0.90 4.37 7.02
C GLN A 40 0.43 4.27 5.55
N THR A 41 1.36 4.16 4.60
CA THR A 41 1.06 4.01 3.18
C THR A 41 0.65 2.61 2.76
N GLN A 42 0.73 1.65 3.67
CA GLN A 42 0.39 0.23 3.51
C GLN A 42 -0.91 -0.13 4.25
N ILE A 43 -1.69 0.87 4.65
CA ILE A 43 -2.98 0.70 5.31
C ILE A 43 -4.02 1.21 4.33
N CYS A 44 -5.02 0.39 4.01
CA CYS A 44 -6.06 0.71 3.03
C CYS A 44 -5.51 1.10 1.65
N ASP A 45 -4.41 0.47 1.24
CA ASP A 45 -3.78 0.72 -0.06
C ASP A 45 -4.29 -0.23 -1.15
N GLY A 46 -5.12 -1.20 -0.76
CA GLY A 46 -5.71 -2.21 -1.62
C GLY A 46 -4.81 -3.42 -1.85
N GLU A 47 -3.69 -3.54 -1.14
CA GLU A 47 -2.81 -4.71 -1.10
C GLU A 47 -2.90 -5.40 0.26
N ILE A 48 -2.98 -6.73 0.28
CA ILE A 48 -2.95 -7.48 1.55
C ILE A 48 -1.49 -7.53 2.02
N ASN A 49 -1.13 -6.67 2.95
CA ASN A 49 0.16 -6.65 3.61
C ASN A 49 0.14 -7.40 4.95
N CYS A 50 -1.04 -7.65 5.51
CA CYS A 50 -1.22 -8.39 6.74
C CYS A 50 -2.03 -9.69 6.54
N PRO A 51 -1.66 -10.82 7.18
CA PRO A 51 -2.49 -12.02 7.14
C PRO A 51 -3.87 -11.77 7.76
N SER A 52 -4.91 -12.28 7.10
CA SER A 52 -6.33 -11.99 7.40
C SER A 52 -6.78 -10.56 7.06
N SER A 53 -5.95 -9.83 6.30
CA SER A 53 -6.18 -8.50 5.73
C SER A 53 -6.73 -7.41 6.68
N PRO A 54 -6.35 -7.35 7.98
CA PRO A 54 -6.83 -6.29 8.88
C PRO A 54 -6.36 -4.89 8.50
N ASP A 55 -5.25 -4.77 7.80
CA ASP A 55 -4.74 -3.56 7.15
C ASP A 55 -5.68 -3.00 6.07
N GLU A 56 -6.55 -3.85 5.52
CA GLU A 56 -7.54 -3.52 4.49
C GLU A 56 -8.99 -3.57 5.03
N LYS A 57 -9.17 -3.65 6.35
CA LYS A 57 -10.48 -3.63 7.02
C LYS A 57 -10.76 -2.26 7.60
N ASP A 58 -12.04 -1.89 7.63
CA ASP A 58 -12.52 -0.62 8.21
C ASP A 58 -11.85 0.63 7.63
N CYS A 59 -11.58 0.58 6.32
CA CYS A 59 -11.19 1.75 5.54
C CYS A 59 -12.37 2.72 5.49
N SER A 60 -12.46 3.59 6.50
CA SER A 60 -13.52 4.58 6.63
C SER A 60 -13.63 5.39 5.33
N VAL A 61 -14.70 5.18 4.56
CA VAL A 61 -15.01 6.00 3.39
C VAL A 61 -15.67 7.28 3.90
N THR A 62 -14.88 8.30 4.16
CA THR A 62 -15.40 9.59 4.62
C THR A 62 -16.34 10.16 3.56
N LYS A 63 -17.55 10.57 3.97
CA LYS A 63 -18.44 11.32 3.06
C LYS A 63 -17.72 12.59 2.63
N VAL A 64 -17.51 12.70 1.32
CA VAL A 64 -16.86 13.87 0.74
C VAL A 64 -17.86 15.02 0.73
N ALA A 65 -17.63 16.05 1.55
CA ALA A 65 -18.49 17.23 1.63
C ALA A 65 -18.43 18.12 0.37
N ASN A 66 -17.31 18.08 -0.36
CA ASN A 66 -17.12 18.82 -1.61
C ASN A 66 -16.48 17.93 -2.68
N VAL A 67 -17.32 17.38 -3.57
CA VAL A 67 -16.91 16.42 -4.62
C VAL A 67 -15.93 17.06 -5.60
N ALA A 68 -16.13 18.32 -6.00
CA ALA A 68 -15.24 19.01 -6.93
C ALA A 68 -13.83 19.20 -6.33
N SER A 69 -13.75 19.62 -5.07
CA SER A 69 -12.47 19.76 -4.35
C SER A 69 -11.77 18.40 -4.21
N ALA A 70 -12.51 17.34 -3.88
CA ALA A 70 -11.94 16.00 -3.79
C ALA A 70 -11.44 15.47 -5.13
N LYS A 71 -12.16 15.73 -6.24
CA LYS A 71 -11.70 15.40 -7.59
C LYS A 71 -10.36 16.09 -7.91
N LEU A 72 -10.23 17.37 -7.59
CA LEU A 72 -8.98 18.11 -7.79
C LEU A 72 -7.83 17.59 -6.91
N GLN A 73 -8.11 17.31 -5.64
CA GLN A 73 -7.13 16.72 -4.71
C GLN A 73 -6.66 15.34 -5.18
N CYS A 74 -7.59 14.50 -5.66
CA CYS A 74 -7.29 13.20 -6.26
C CYS A 74 -6.30 13.36 -7.42
N ILE A 75 -6.61 14.25 -8.38
CA ILE A 75 -5.75 14.51 -9.53
C ILE A 75 -4.33 14.88 -9.10
N ASN A 76 -4.20 15.90 -8.25
CA ASN A 76 -2.89 16.37 -7.80
C ASN A 76 -2.11 15.28 -7.06
N TRP A 77 -2.76 14.56 -6.15
CA TRP A 77 -2.16 13.49 -5.37
C TRP A 77 -1.53 12.38 -6.23
N PHE A 78 -2.23 11.95 -7.28
CA PHE A 78 -1.73 10.91 -8.18
C PHE A 78 -0.63 11.43 -9.10
N VAL A 79 -0.76 12.65 -9.61
CA VAL A 79 0.24 13.28 -10.48
C VAL A 79 1.55 13.52 -9.72
N ASP A 80 1.48 13.94 -8.45
CA ASP A 80 2.65 14.19 -7.60
C ASP A 80 3.41 12.91 -7.23
N ARG A 81 2.72 11.77 -7.13
CA ARG A 81 3.34 10.46 -6.87
C ARG A 81 4.13 9.91 -8.07
N ARG A 82 3.96 10.49 -9.26
CA ARG A 82 4.67 10.06 -10.46
C ARG A 82 6.19 10.21 -10.28
N LYS A 83 6.93 9.11 -10.44
CA LYS A 83 8.39 9.10 -10.31
C LYS A 83 9.04 9.84 -11.48
N LYS A 84 9.93 10.79 -11.16
CA LYS A 84 10.76 11.48 -12.16
C LYS A 84 11.91 10.58 -12.61
N ASN A 85 12.28 10.67 -13.89
CA ASN A 85 13.44 9.99 -14.48
C ASN A 85 13.44 8.46 -14.38
N THR A 86 12.27 7.81 -14.56
CA THR A 86 12.16 6.34 -14.62
C THR A 86 11.32 5.90 -15.81
N ILE A 87 11.49 4.66 -16.27
CA ILE A 87 10.69 4.04 -17.35
C ILE A 87 9.27 3.70 -16.86
N HIS A 88 9.10 3.36 -15.59
CA HIS A 88 7.82 2.99 -14.97
C HIS A 88 7.36 4.07 -14.00
N LYS A 89 6.94 5.22 -14.53
CA LYS A 89 6.72 6.43 -13.73
C LYS A 89 5.56 6.30 -12.75
N TRP A 90 4.57 5.48 -13.10
CA TRP A 90 3.31 5.33 -12.35
C TRP A 90 3.25 4.10 -11.45
N GLY A 91 4.32 3.28 -11.39
CA GLY A 91 4.40 2.13 -10.50
C GLY A 91 3.39 1.01 -10.81
N HIS A 92 3.24 0.05 -9.90
CA HIS A 92 2.40 -1.15 -10.12
C HIS A 92 0.89 -0.83 -10.09
N GLN A 93 0.47 0.20 -9.36
CA GLN A 93 -0.93 0.66 -9.29
C GLN A 93 -1.39 1.53 -10.48
N LEU A 94 -0.60 1.61 -11.56
CA LEU A 94 -0.93 2.38 -12.78
C LEU A 94 -2.38 2.22 -13.25
N HIS A 95 -2.94 1.01 -13.19
CA HIS A 95 -4.32 0.73 -13.61
C HIS A 95 -5.36 1.40 -12.69
N ARG A 96 -5.18 1.32 -11.36
CA ARG A 96 -6.04 2.02 -10.39
C ARG A 96 -5.91 3.53 -10.54
N THR A 97 -4.69 4.03 -10.70
CA THR A 97 -4.41 5.44 -10.96
C THR A 97 -5.15 5.94 -12.19
N ALA A 98 -5.10 5.18 -13.30
CA ALA A 98 -5.77 5.57 -14.53
C ALA A 98 -7.29 5.69 -14.36
N VAL A 99 -7.91 4.70 -13.70
CA VAL A 99 -9.35 4.74 -13.42
C VAL A 99 -9.70 5.90 -12.50
N ALA A 100 -8.93 6.12 -11.42
CA ALA A 100 -9.17 7.21 -10.48
C ALA A 100 -9.11 8.59 -11.17
N LEU A 101 -8.12 8.80 -12.05
CA LEU A 101 -7.96 10.05 -12.80
C LEU A 101 -9.09 10.27 -13.80
N TYR A 102 -9.53 9.21 -14.50
CA TYR A 102 -10.67 9.30 -15.42
C TYR A 102 -11.98 9.65 -14.69
N LEU A 103 -12.23 9.03 -13.53
CA LEU A 103 -13.41 9.34 -12.72
C LEU A 103 -13.37 10.75 -12.12
N ALA A 104 -12.17 11.26 -11.85
CA ALA A 104 -11.98 12.63 -11.37
C ALA A 104 -12.28 13.66 -12.48
N ASP A 105 -11.73 13.44 -13.67
CA ASP A 105 -11.91 14.28 -14.86
C ASP A 105 -11.94 13.42 -16.14
N GLU A 106 -13.06 13.42 -16.85
CA GLU A 106 -13.24 12.65 -18.09
C GLU A 106 -12.29 13.11 -19.20
N ASN A 107 -11.85 14.38 -19.15
CA ASN A 107 -10.90 14.95 -20.10
C ASN A 107 -9.44 14.64 -19.76
N PHE A 108 -9.16 13.95 -18.64
CA PHE A 108 -7.78 13.63 -18.25
C PHE A 108 -7.05 12.80 -19.32
N PHE A 109 -7.78 12.02 -20.09
CA PHE A 109 -7.27 11.20 -21.18
C PHE A 109 -7.54 11.77 -22.58
N ALA A 110 -7.88 13.05 -22.68
CA ALA A 110 -7.96 13.76 -23.95
C ALA A 110 -6.63 13.72 -24.71
N VAL A 111 -6.68 13.91 -26.04
CA VAL A 111 -5.53 13.73 -26.94
C VAL A 111 -4.41 14.71 -26.62
N ASP A 112 -4.74 15.91 -26.18
CA ASP A 112 -3.83 17.01 -25.83
C ASP A 112 -3.24 16.89 -24.41
N ASN A 113 -3.84 16.08 -23.53
CA ASN A 113 -3.33 15.89 -22.18
C ASN A 113 -2.07 15.00 -22.15
N VAL A 114 -0.91 15.63 -21.93
CA VAL A 114 0.40 14.95 -21.90
C VAL A 114 0.46 13.84 -20.86
N THR A 115 -0.07 14.09 -19.65
CA THR A 115 -0.07 13.14 -18.54
C THR A 115 -0.94 11.94 -18.86
N GLY A 116 -2.13 12.17 -19.42
CA GLY A 116 -3.02 11.12 -19.89
C GLY A 116 -2.38 10.24 -20.99
N ARG A 117 -1.68 10.85 -21.94
CA ARG A 117 -0.93 10.11 -22.98
C ARG A 117 0.15 9.23 -22.38
N GLU A 118 0.88 9.71 -21.37
CA GLU A 118 1.93 8.95 -20.69
C GLU A 118 1.37 7.69 -20.01
N ILE A 119 0.29 7.84 -19.24
CA ILE A 119 -0.41 6.73 -18.58
C ILE A 119 -0.93 5.72 -19.60
N ARG A 120 -1.59 6.20 -20.67
CA ARG A 120 -2.11 5.35 -21.74
C ARG A 120 -1.00 4.50 -22.37
N TYR A 121 0.14 5.12 -22.66
CA TYR A 121 1.29 4.44 -23.23
C TYR A 121 1.81 3.33 -22.29
N GLU A 122 2.07 3.65 -21.03
CA GLU A 122 2.53 2.62 -20.06
C GLU A 122 1.54 1.47 -19.91
N LEU A 123 0.23 1.77 -19.85
CA LEU A 123 -0.81 0.74 -19.78
C LEU A 123 -0.80 -0.16 -21.01
N THR A 124 -0.68 0.45 -22.19
CA THR A 124 -0.67 -0.27 -23.47
C THR A 124 0.47 -1.27 -23.51
N ILE A 125 1.68 -0.83 -23.15
CA ILE A 125 2.85 -1.72 -23.12
C ILE A 125 2.65 -2.90 -22.15
N ARG A 126 2.12 -2.64 -20.94
CA ARG A 126 1.87 -3.70 -19.94
C ARG A 126 0.77 -4.68 -20.33
N LEU A 127 -0.23 -4.23 -21.09
CA LEU A 127 -1.29 -5.11 -21.60
C LEU A 127 -0.77 -5.95 -22.76
N LEU A 128 -0.11 -5.31 -23.74
CA LEU A 128 0.45 -6.01 -24.90
C LEU A 128 1.52 -7.02 -24.52
N SER A 129 2.33 -6.74 -23.49
CA SER A 129 3.32 -7.70 -22.99
C SER A 129 2.71 -8.99 -22.44
N LYS A 130 1.42 -8.97 -22.03
CA LYS A 130 0.69 -10.16 -21.56
C LYS A 130 -0.04 -10.91 -22.67
N ILE A 131 -0.27 -10.27 -23.81
CA ILE A 131 -1.01 -10.84 -24.96
C ILE A 131 -0.09 -11.66 -25.87
N LYS A 132 1.21 -11.33 -25.96
CA LYS A 132 2.18 -12.15 -26.67
C LYS A 132 2.38 -13.49 -25.93
N ARG A 133 1.56 -14.48 -26.28
CA ARG A 133 1.83 -15.91 -26.16
C ARG A 133 2.37 -16.42 -27.48
#